data_AF-A0AB37HEP8-F1
#
_entry.id   AF-A0AB37HEP8-F1
#
_cell.length_a   1.000
_cell.length_b   1.000
_cell.length_c   1.000
_cell.angle_alpha   90.00
_cell.angle_beta   90.00
_cell.angle_gamma   90.00
#
_symmetry.space_group_name_H-M   'P 1'
#
loop_
_entity.id
_entity.type
_entity.pdbx_description
1 polymer ?
#
loop_
_entity_poly.entity_id
_entity_poly.type
_entity_poly.pdbx_seq_one_letter_code
_entity_poly.pdbx_strand_id
1 'polypeptide(L)'
;MILDDINRDQAFVVAVLYKYYTEKVNAGSTPEEANDFKDQYSLQENYFCDKDLDEFLENSKVLWDKGYIDGDWDGEKVDNIRISQKGFDAVDTNLLSN
;
A
#
# COMPACT_ATOMS: atom_id res chain seq x y z
N MET A 1 -13.82 7.53 12.53
CA MET A 1 -12.81 8.18 11.66
C MET A 1 -12.16 7.06 10.85
N ILE A 2 -11.95 7.21 9.54
CA ILE A 2 -11.64 6.05 8.65
C ILE A 2 -10.37 5.28 9.08
N LEU A 3 -9.41 5.94 9.73
CA LEU A 3 -8.21 5.31 10.29
C LEU A 3 -8.39 4.55 11.62
N ASP A 4 -9.59 4.53 12.22
CA ASP A 4 -9.81 3.81 13.49
C ASP A 4 -9.71 2.28 13.32
N ASP A 5 -9.68 1.77 12.08
CA ASP A 5 -9.63 0.34 11.77
C ASP A 5 -8.22 -0.20 11.43
N ILE A 6 -7.16 0.63 11.34
CA ILE A 6 -5.78 0.19 11.07
C ILE A 6 -4.77 0.79 12.06
N ASN A 7 -3.66 0.08 12.29
CA ASN A 7 -2.59 0.55 13.19
C ASN A 7 -1.61 1.50 12.47
N ARG A 8 -0.62 2.04 13.22
CA ARG A 8 0.37 2.98 12.67
C ARG A 8 1.22 2.38 11.56
N ASP A 9 1.65 1.12 11.69
CA ASP A 9 2.52 0.49 10.70
C ASP A 9 1.76 0.21 9.39
N GLN A 10 0.50 -0.21 9.49
CA GLN A 10 -0.42 -0.36 8.37
C GLN A 10 -0.67 0.98 7.67
N ALA A 11 -0.94 2.04 8.44
CA ALA A 11 -1.10 3.38 7.89
C ALA A 11 0.19 3.89 7.20
N PHE A 12 1.36 3.55 7.75
CA PHE A 12 2.66 3.88 7.16
C PHE A 12 2.85 3.17 5.81
N VAL A 13 2.48 1.89 5.69
CA VAL A 13 2.53 1.17 4.41
C VAL A 13 1.70 1.90 3.35
N VAL A 14 0.44 2.23 3.64
CA VAL A 14 -0.43 2.95 2.68
C VAL A 14 0.16 4.31 2.28
N ALA A 15 0.71 5.06 3.24
CA ALA A 15 1.33 6.36 2.98
C ALA A 15 2.54 6.25 2.05
N VAL A 16 3.40 5.24 2.26
CA VAL A 16 4.58 5.01 1.42
C VAL A 16 4.17 4.60 0.00
N LEU A 17 3.16 3.73 -0.16
CA LEU A 17 2.62 3.39 -1.48
C LEU A 17 2.13 4.63 -2.21
N TYR A 18 1.34 5.48 -1.55
CA TYR A 18 0.83 6.71 -2.14
C TYR A 18 1.95 7.68 -2.55
N LYS A 19 2.99 7.80 -1.73
CA LYS A 19 4.18 8.59 -2.05
C LYS A 19 4.81 8.11 -3.36
N TYR A 20 5.10 6.81 -3.48
CA TYR A 20 5.72 6.24 -4.67
C TYR A 20 4.81 6.30 -5.91
N TYR A 21 3.49 6.13 -5.74
CA TYR A 21 2.51 6.39 -6.78
C TYR A 21 2.66 7.83 -7.31
N THR A 22 2.67 8.81 -6.42
CA THR A 22 2.78 10.23 -6.77
C THR A 22 4.12 10.55 -7.46
N GLU A 23 5.23 9.99 -6.98
CA GLU A 23 6.55 10.13 -7.60
C GLU A 23 6.58 9.58 -9.04
N LYS A 24 6.01 8.39 -9.26
CA LYS A 24 5.92 7.78 -10.60
C LYS A 24 5.04 8.59 -11.55
N VAL A 25 3.90 9.10 -11.07
CA VAL A 25 3.03 10.00 -11.87
C VAL A 25 3.78 11.29 -12.24
N ASN A 26 4.47 11.91 -11.28
CA ASN A 26 5.26 13.12 -11.52
C ASN A 26 6.43 12.88 -12.49
N ALA A 27 6.95 11.65 -12.55
CA ALA A 27 7.97 11.22 -13.52
C ALA A 27 7.40 10.90 -14.92
N GLY A 28 6.09 11.02 -15.11
CA GLY A 28 5.41 10.83 -16.40
C GLY A 28 4.73 9.49 -16.61
N SER A 29 4.67 8.63 -15.58
CA SER A 29 3.90 7.38 -15.65
C SER A 29 2.40 7.66 -15.67
N THR A 30 1.62 6.81 -16.33
CA THR A 30 0.16 6.87 -16.19
C THR A 30 -0.24 6.47 -14.76
N PRO A 31 -1.43 6.88 -14.26
CA PRO A 31 -1.93 6.45 -12.97
C PRO A 31 -1.99 4.92 -12.81
N GLU A 32 -2.32 4.20 -13.89
CA GLU A 32 -2.37 2.74 -13.87
C GLU A 32 -0.98 2.11 -13.68
N GLU A 33 0.02 2.57 -14.44
CA GLU A 33 1.41 2.12 -14.29
C GLU A 33 2.00 2.51 -12.94
N ALA A 34 1.68 3.72 -12.46
CA ALA A 34 2.17 4.21 -11.17
C ALA A 34 1.62 3.41 -9.99
N ASN A 35 0.38 2.91 -10.10
CA ASN A 35 -0.30 2.16 -9.05
C ASN A 35 -0.06 0.65 -9.14
N ASP A 36 0.78 0.17 -10.05
CA ASP A 36 1.17 -1.24 -10.14
C ASP A 36 2.39 -1.53 -9.25
N PHE A 37 2.15 -2.17 -8.11
CA PHE A 37 3.18 -2.52 -7.12
C PHE A 37 3.61 -3.99 -7.17
N LYS A 38 3.18 -4.76 -8.18
CA LYS A 38 3.52 -6.18 -8.33
C LYS A 38 3.04 -7.02 -7.15
N ASP A 39 3.92 -7.69 -6.41
CA ASP A 39 3.56 -8.59 -5.31
C ASP A 39 4.17 -8.16 -3.97
N GLN A 40 3.71 -8.77 -2.87
CA GLN A 40 4.18 -8.39 -1.52
C GLN A 40 5.70 -8.54 -1.34
N TYR A 41 6.30 -9.56 -1.94
CA TYR A 41 7.75 -9.79 -1.84
C TYR A 41 8.54 -8.67 -2.53
N SER A 42 8.20 -8.39 -3.79
CA SER A 42 8.80 -7.30 -4.55
C SER A 42 8.56 -5.95 -3.89
N LEU A 43 7.38 -5.76 -3.30
CA LEU A 43 7.03 -4.53 -2.60
C LEU A 43 7.89 -4.33 -1.35
N GLN A 44 8.11 -5.39 -0.56
CA GLN A 44 9.00 -5.33 0.60
C GLN A 44 10.44 -5.06 0.15
N GLU A 45 10.96 -5.82 -0.81
CA GLU A 45 12.34 -5.69 -1.28
C GLU A 45 12.64 -4.29 -1.83
N ASN A 46 11.72 -3.70 -2.59
CA ASN A 46 11.95 -2.44 -3.28
C ASN A 46 11.63 -1.20 -2.44
N TYR A 47 10.68 -1.29 -1.51
CA TYR A 47 10.13 -0.11 -0.83
C TYR A 47 10.15 -0.19 0.71
N PHE A 48 10.32 -1.38 1.28
CA PHE A 48 10.29 -1.62 2.73
C PHE A 48 11.39 -2.60 3.17
N CYS A 49 12.58 -2.53 2.55
CA CYS A 49 13.66 -3.49 2.78
C CYS A 49 14.22 -3.45 4.21
N ASP A 50 13.93 -2.38 4.95
CA ASP A 50 14.26 -2.21 6.37
C ASP A 50 13.26 -2.87 7.31
N LYS A 51 12.11 -3.34 6.81
CA LYS A 51 11.07 -4.02 7.58
C LYS A 51 11.28 -5.53 7.59
N ASP A 52 10.94 -6.15 8.72
CA ASP A 52 10.87 -7.60 8.80
C ASP A 52 9.86 -8.13 7.78
N LEU A 53 10.24 -9.22 7.09
CA LEU A 53 9.44 -9.75 6.00
C LEU A 53 8.09 -10.28 6.52
N ASP A 54 8.10 -11.07 7.59
CA ASP A 54 6.87 -11.69 8.11
C ASP A 54 5.90 -10.60 8.62
N GLU A 55 6.43 -9.62 9.34
CA GLU A 55 5.64 -8.47 9.81
C GLU A 55 5.06 -7.65 8.65
N PHE A 56 5.82 -7.47 7.57
CA PHE A 56 5.33 -6.76 6.38
C PHE A 56 4.21 -7.55 5.68
N LEU A 57 4.39 -8.86 5.48
CA LEU A 57 3.39 -9.72 4.86
C LEU A 57 2.07 -9.71 5.66
N GLU A 58 2.15 -9.81 7.00
CA GLU A 58 0.98 -9.75 7.88
C GLU A 58 0.25 -8.39 7.77
N ASN A 59 0.99 -7.29 7.85
CA ASN A 59 0.40 -5.96 7.76
C ASN A 59 -0.24 -5.70 6.39
N SER A 60 0.43 -6.11 5.31
CA SER A 60 -0.09 -5.97 3.95
C SER A 60 -1.33 -6.84 3.72
N LYS A 61 -1.38 -8.05 4.30
CA LYS A 61 -2.59 -8.90 4.28
C LYS A 61 -3.77 -8.23 5.00
N VAL A 62 -3.54 -7.59 6.15
CA VAL A 62 -4.59 -6.86 6.88
C VAL A 62 -5.11 -5.67 6.05
N LEU A 63 -4.22 -4.97 5.35
CA LEU A 63 -4.62 -3.88 4.45
C LEU A 63 -5.46 -4.36 3.28
N TRP A 64 -5.11 -5.52 2.70
CA TRP A 64 -5.91 -6.16 1.66
C TRP A 64 -7.29 -6.57 2.16
N ASP A 65 -7.36 -7.27 3.30
CA ASP A 65 -8.62 -7.74 3.91
C ASP A 65 -9.55 -6.57 4.26
N LYS A 66 -8.98 -5.43 4.68
CA LYS A 66 -9.73 -4.20 4.99
C LYS A 66 -9.98 -3.30 3.78
N GLY A 67 -9.54 -3.71 2.59
CA GLY A 67 -9.76 -3.02 1.33
C GLY A 67 -9.03 -1.69 1.21
N TYR A 68 -7.87 -1.53 1.85
CA TYR A 68 -6.98 -0.36 1.64
C TYR A 68 -6.08 -0.56 0.42
N ILE A 69 -5.71 -1.81 0.13
CA ILE A 69 -5.04 -2.20 -1.11
C ILE A 69 -5.88 -3.26 -1.81
N ASP A 70 -5.88 -3.22 -3.14
CA ASP A 70 -6.44 -4.25 -4.00
C ASP A 70 -5.34 -5.24 -4.39
N GLY A 71 -5.74 -6.47 -4.71
CA GLY A 71 -4.84 -7.53 -5.16
C GLY A 71 -5.47 -8.92 -5.06
N ASP A 72 -4.73 -9.92 -5.53
CA ASP A 72 -5.16 -11.32 -5.58
C ASP A 72 -4.45 -12.12 -4.47
N TRP A 73 -5.20 -12.69 -3.53
CA TRP A 73 -4.64 -13.58 -2.50
C TRP A 73 -4.46 -15.00 -3.06
N ASP A 74 -3.22 -15.49 -3.10
CA ASP A 74 -2.89 -16.82 -3.64
C ASP A 74 -2.88 -17.94 -2.58
N GLY A 75 -3.00 -17.59 -1.30
CA GLY A 75 -2.87 -18.52 -0.16
C GLY A 75 -1.66 -18.23 0.72
N GLU A 76 -0.66 -17.54 0.19
CA GLU A 76 0.61 -17.19 0.83
C GLU A 76 0.85 -15.68 0.85
N LYS A 77 0.59 -15.01 -0.27
CA LYS A 77 0.81 -13.58 -0.47
C LYS A 77 -0.30 -12.91 -1.27
N VAL A 78 -0.25 -11.58 -1.29
CA VAL A 78 -1.06 -10.74 -2.19
C VAL A 78 -0.25 -10.42 -3.44
N ASP A 79 -0.81 -10.76 -4.60
CA ASP A 79 -0.30 -10.41 -5.93
C ASP A 79 -1.07 -9.23 -6.54
N ASN A 80 -0.50 -8.65 -7.60
CA ASN A 80 -1.09 -7.55 -8.36
C ASN A 80 -1.52 -6.36 -7.48
N ILE A 81 -0.69 -6.00 -6.50
CA ILE A 81 -0.99 -5.00 -5.48
C ILE A 81 -1.19 -3.63 -6.12
N ARG A 82 -2.30 -2.99 -5.74
CA ARG A 82 -2.65 -1.61 -6.09
C ARG A 82 -3.22 -0.89 -4.89
N ILE A 83 -3.04 0.42 -4.78
CA ILE A 83 -3.79 1.21 -3.81
C ILE A 83 -5.25 1.26 -4.29
N SER A 84 -6.17 0.88 -3.39
CA SER A 84 -7.62 0.97 -3.64
C SER A 84 -8.13 2.41 -3.51
N GLN A 85 -9.38 2.67 -3.90
CA GLN A 85 -10.01 3.97 -3.65
C GLN A 85 -10.04 4.33 -2.15
N LYS A 86 -10.33 3.36 -1.27
CA LYS A 86 -10.31 3.58 0.19
C LYS A 86 -8.91 3.96 0.68
N GLY A 87 -7.88 3.35 0.11
CA GLY A 87 -6.48 3.68 0.38
C GLY A 87 -6.12 5.11 0.00
N PHE A 88 -6.54 5.55 -1.19
CA PHE A 88 -6.38 6.94 -1.64
C PHE A 88 -7.10 7.93 -0.72
N ASP A 89 -8.38 7.69 -0.45
CA ASP A 89 -9.20 8.56 0.40
C ASP A 89 -8.62 8.69 1.82
N ALA A 90 -8.05 7.61 2.36
CA ALA A 90 -7.44 7.59 3.67
C ALA A 90 -6.20 8.49 3.76
N VAL A 91 -5.39 8.55 2.71
CA VAL A 91 -4.19 9.40 2.65
C VAL A 91 -4.57 10.87 2.52
N ASP A 92 -5.45 11.20 1.57
CA ASP A 92 -5.87 12.56 1.27
C ASP A 92 -6.60 13.22 2.46
N THR A 93 -7.36 12.43 3.23
CA THR A 93 -8.18 12.94 4.34
C THR A 93 -7.42 13.04 5.66
N ASN A 94 -6.39 12.22 5.89
CA ASN A 94 -5.85 12.05 7.25
C ASN A 94 -4.32 11.92 7.38
N LEU A 95 -3.58 11.52 6.34
CA LEU A 95 -2.13 11.24 6.47
C LEU A 95 -1.24 12.39 5.98
N LEU A 96 -1.76 13.26 5.10
CA LEU A 96 -1.04 14.43 4.58
C LEU A 96 -1.60 15.77 5.08
N SER A 97 -2.66 15.75 5.88
CA SER A 97 -3.36 16.95 6.37
C SER A 97 -2.81 17.51 7.68
N ASN A 98 -1.61 17.08 8.12
CA ASN A 98 -0.90 17.60 9.29
C ASN A 98 0.42 18.29 8.91
#